data_AF-A0A7W2A8X5-F1
#
_entry.id   AF-A0A7W2A8X5-F1
#
_cell.length_a   1.000
_cell.length_b   1.000
_cell.length_c   1.000
_cell.angle_alpha   90.00
_cell.angle_beta   90.00
_cell.angle_gamma   90.00
#
_symmetry.space_group_name_H-M   'P 1'
#
loop_
_entity.id
_entity.type
_entity.pdbx_description
1 polymer ?
#
loop_
_entity_poly.entity_id
_entity_poly.type
_entity_poly.pdbx_seq_one_letter_code
_entity_poly.pdbx_strand_id
1 'polypeptide(L)'
;MSFPYLCPACGTNRSRFNIIEQVVQSVKKDAKTGEIIGRVDPSDPFQHPYRGEKYRVQCGVCGIVESEERFILNAKRNHLKADVFPNI
;
A
#
# COMPACT_ATOMS: atom_id res chain seq x y z
N MET A 1 6.15 -4.90 15.18
CA MET A 1 6.03 -3.61 15.90
C MET A 1 4.65 -3.05 15.60
N SER A 2 3.87 -2.67 16.62
CA SER A 2 2.53 -2.12 16.44
C SER A 2 2.62 -0.60 16.19
N PHE A 3 2.36 -0.16 14.96
CA PHE A 3 2.30 1.27 14.62
C PHE A 3 0.84 1.72 14.47
N PRO A 4 0.49 2.96 14.88
CA PRO A 4 -0.82 3.51 14.62
C PRO A 4 -1.00 3.80 13.13
N TYR A 5 -2.23 3.64 12.63
CA TYR A 5 -2.62 4.00 11.28
C TYR A 5 -3.58 5.19 11.28
N LEU A 6 -3.40 6.06 10.29
CA LEU A 6 -4.34 7.12 9.97
C LEU A 6 -4.52 7.16 8.46
N CYS A 7 -5.76 6.99 8.00
CA CYS A 7 -6.06 6.95 6.57
C CYS A 7 -5.59 8.26 5.88
N PRO A 8 -4.74 8.18 4.84
CA PRO A 8 -4.24 9.37 4.14
C PRO A 8 -5.31 10.06 3.28
N ALA A 9 -6.43 9.39 2.97
CA ALA A 9 -7.49 9.95 2.14
C ALA A 9 -8.61 10.62 2.95
N CYS A 10 -9.18 9.91 3.92
CA CYS A 10 -10.32 10.40 4.69
C CYS A 10 -9.96 10.88 6.11
N GLY A 11 -8.68 10.79 6.50
CA GLY A 11 -8.20 11.20 7.83
C GLY A 11 -8.73 10.36 8.99
N THR A 12 -9.42 9.25 8.73
CA THR A 12 -9.97 8.39 9.78
C THR A 12 -8.90 7.45 10.34
N ASN A 13 -8.88 7.30 11.66
CA ASN A 13 -8.17 6.24 12.39
C ASN A 13 -9.17 5.22 12.98
N ARG A 14 -10.44 5.24 12.53
CA ARG A 14 -11.46 4.30 12.99
C ARG A 14 -10.94 2.88 12.75
N SER A 15 -11.05 2.03 13.77
CA SER A 15 -10.27 0.80 14.01
C SER A 15 -10.35 -0.34 12.98
N ARG A 16 -10.84 -0.10 11.76
CA ARG A 16 -11.04 -1.10 10.72
C ARG A 16 -10.06 -0.88 9.58
N PHE A 17 -9.13 -1.81 9.43
CA PHE A 17 -8.18 -1.86 8.32
C PHE A 17 -8.04 -3.32 7.86
N ASN A 18 -7.86 -3.52 6.55
CA ASN A 18 -7.44 -4.83 6.04
C ASN A 18 -5.95 -4.75 5.70
N ILE A 19 -5.18 -5.75 6.10
CA ILE A 19 -3.82 -5.96 5.63
C ILE A 19 -3.90 -6.95 4.47
N ILE A 20 -3.37 -6.55 3.31
CA ILE A 20 -3.46 -7.30 2.06
C ILE A 20 -2.06 -7.82 1.74
N GLU A 21 -1.87 -9.14 1.79
CA GLU A 21 -0.66 -9.79 1.29
C GLU A 21 -0.72 -9.89 -0.24
N GLN A 22 0.31 -9.38 -0.92
CA GLN A 22 0.38 -9.38 -2.37
C GLN A 22 1.06 -10.65 -2.89
N VAL A 23 0.42 -11.32 -3.85
CA VAL A 23 1.02 -12.41 -4.64
C VAL A 23 1.34 -11.89 -6.03
N VAL A 24 2.61 -11.59 -6.27
CA VAL A 24 3.08 -10.99 -7.54
C VAL A 24 3.24 -12.08 -8.60
N GLN A 25 2.69 -11.83 -9.79
CA GLN A 25 2.86 -12.70 -10.96
C GLN A 25 3.47 -11.90 -12.11
N SER A 26 4.74 -12.16 -12.41
CA SER A 26 5.40 -11.58 -13.58
C SER A 26 4.96 -12.32 -14.84
N VAL A 27 4.30 -11.61 -15.76
CA VAL A 27 3.70 -12.18 -16.98
C VAL A 27 4.05 -11.37 -18.21
N LYS A 28 4.10 -12.04 -19.35
CA LYS A 28 4.18 -11.42 -20.67
C LYS A 28 2.80 -11.44 -21.31
N LYS A 29 2.41 -10.33 -21.91
CA LYS A 29 1.10 -10.17 -22.57
C LYS A 29 1.25 -9.92 -24.06
N ASP A 30 0.30 -10.38 -24.84
CA ASP A 30 0.16 -9.98 -26.24
C ASP A 30 -0.31 -8.51 -26.30
N ALA A 31 0.33 -7.71 -27.15
CA ALA A 31 0.09 -6.27 -27.22
C ALA A 31 -1.22 -5.88 -27.94
N LYS A 32 -1.80 -6.78 -28.74
CA LYS A 32 -3.04 -6.54 -29.49
C LYS A 32 -4.26 -7.09 -28.77
N THR A 33 -4.16 -8.32 -28.27
CA THR A 33 -5.29 -9.01 -27.64
C THR A 33 -5.34 -8.82 -26.13
N GLY A 34 -4.19 -8.54 -25.50
CA GLY A 34 -4.08 -8.46 -24.04
C GLY A 34 -4.06 -9.82 -23.33
N GLU A 35 -3.96 -10.93 -24.07
CA GLU A 35 -3.86 -12.28 -23.50
C GLU A 35 -2.51 -12.49 -22.80
N ILE A 36 -2.48 -13.34 -21.76
CA ILE A 36 -1.22 -13.77 -21.13
C ILE A 36 -0.59 -14.86 -22.01
N ILE A 37 0.57 -14.56 -22.59
CA ILE A 37 1.30 -15.47 -23.49
C ILE A 37 2.47 -16.17 -22.82
N GLY A 38 2.76 -15.84 -21.55
CA GLY A 38 3.81 -16.50 -20.79
C GLY A 38 4.03 -15.90 -19.40
N ARG A 39 4.81 -16.61 -18.58
CA ARG A 39 5.36 -16.11 -17.32
C ARG A 39 6.78 -15.61 -17.54
N VAL A 40 7.20 -14.64 -16.74
CA VAL A 40 8.55 -14.09 -16.81
C VAL A 40 9.36 -14.62 -15.64
N ASP A 41 10.55 -15.12 -15.94
CA ASP A 41 11.47 -15.61 -14.92
C ASP A 41 12.01 -14.43 -14.08
N PRO A 42 12.09 -14.54 -12.75
CA PRO A 42 12.67 -13.49 -11.90
C PRO A 42 14.13 -13.11 -12.24
N SER A 43 14.88 -13.99 -12.90
CA SER A 43 16.26 -13.77 -13.33
C SER A 43 16.39 -13.18 -14.74
N ASP A 44 15.28 -12.96 -15.45
CA ASP A 44 15.29 -12.38 -16.78
C ASP A 44 15.88 -10.96 -16.74
N PRO A 45 17.04 -10.71 -17.39
CA PRO A 45 17.71 -9.41 -17.33
C PRO A 45 16.93 -8.30 -18.03
N PHE A 46 15.96 -8.63 -18.88
CA PHE A 46 15.08 -7.67 -19.55
C PHE A 46 13.82 -7.34 -18.73
N GLN A 47 13.60 -8.03 -17.62
CA GLN A 47 12.51 -7.75 -16.69
C GLN A 47 13.03 -7.05 -15.45
N HIS A 48 12.44 -5.90 -15.13
CA HIS A 48 12.66 -5.33 -13.81
C HIS A 48 11.95 -6.17 -12.75
N PRO A 49 12.67 -6.65 -11.71
CA PRO A 49 12.05 -7.40 -10.63
C PRO A 49 11.10 -6.48 -9.87
N TYR A 50 9.97 -7.04 -9.42
CA TYR A 50 9.06 -6.30 -8.55
C TYR A 50 9.75 -6.02 -7.21
N ARG A 51 9.88 -4.73 -6.87
CA ARG A 51 10.45 -4.24 -5.61
C ARG A 51 9.43 -3.51 -4.74
N GLY A 52 8.13 -3.67 -5.05
CA GLY A 52 7.06 -3.08 -4.25
C GLY A 52 6.85 -3.81 -2.93
N GLU A 53 5.93 -3.30 -2.14
CA GLU A 53 5.65 -3.86 -0.82
C GLU A 53 5.06 -5.26 -0.90
N LYS A 54 5.36 -6.08 0.11
CA LYS A 54 4.69 -7.38 0.29
C LYS A 54 3.25 -7.19 0.79
N TYR A 55 3.02 -6.14 1.57
CA TYR A 55 1.75 -5.85 2.21
C TYR A 55 1.25 -4.47 1.82
N ARG A 56 -0.05 -4.36 1.55
CA ARG A 56 -0.76 -3.08 1.48
C ARG A 56 -1.80 -3.00 2.58
N VAL A 57 -2.26 -1.79 2.85
CA VAL A 57 -3.31 -1.54 3.83
C VAL A 57 -4.51 -0.94 3.12
N GLN A 58 -5.70 -1.48 3.39
CA GLN A 58 -6.96 -0.88 3.01
C GLN A 58 -7.61 -0.19 4.20
N CYS A 59 -8.06 1.05 4.02
CA CYS A 59 -8.96 1.69 4.96
C CYS A 59 -10.34 1.03 4.91
N GLY A 60 -10.81 0.46 6.02
CA GLY A 60 -12.13 -0.17 6.11
C GLY A 60 -13.32 0.80 6.08
N VAL A 61 -13.07 2.12 6.00
CA VAL A 61 -14.11 3.16 5.95
C VAL A 61 -14.30 3.70 4.54
N CYS A 62 -13.23 4.18 3.90
CA CYS A 62 -13.31 4.78 2.56
C CYS A 62 -12.78 3.87 1.44
N GLY A 63 -12.27 2.69 1.78
CA GLY A 63 -11.83 1.68 0.82
C GLY A 63 -10.48 1.93 0.16
N ILE A 64 -9.79 3.05 0.44
CA ILE A 64 -8.48 3.32 -0.19
C ILE A 64 -7.46 2.25 0.19
N VAL A 65 -6.71 1.76 -0.81
CA VAL A 65 -5.61 0.82 -0.64
C VAL A 65 -4.30 1.52 -0.96
N GLU A 66 -3.41 1.57 0.02
CA GLU A 66 -2.11 2.25 -0.09
C GLU A 66 -1.02 1.48 0.64
N SER A 67 0.23 1.95 0.54
CA SER A 67 1.33 1.37 1.32
C SER A 67 1.09 1.49 2.81
N GLU A 68 1.49 0.47 3.57
CA GLU A 68 1.42 0.52 5.05
C GLU A 68 2.16 1.73 5.60
N GLU A 69 3.35 2.02 5.05
CA GLU A 69 4.17 3.17 5.45
C GLU A 69 3.40 4.48 5.34
N ARG A 70 2.55 4.65 4.31
CA ARG A 70 1.79 5.89 4.13
C ARG A 70 0.76 6.11 5.23
N PHE A 71 0.12 5.06 5.72
CA PHE A 71 -0.79 5.14 6.89
C PHE A 71 -0.02 5.48 8.17
N ILE A 72 1.15 4.86 8.37
CA ILE A 72 2.02 5.11 9.54
C ILE A 72 2.55 6.55 9.53
N LEU A 73 3.08 7.02 8.41
CA LEU A 73 3.62 8.37 8.27
C LEU A 73 2.52 9.42 8.46
N ASN A 74 1.34 9.18 7.92
CA ASN A 74 0.21 10.09 8.12
C ASN A 74 -0.21 10.13 9.59
N ALA A 75 -0.25 8.99 10.30
CA ALA A 75 -0.50 8.97 11.74
C ALA A 75 0.58 9.77 12.48
N LYS A 76 1.87 9.49 12.24
CA LYS A 76 2.99 10.19 12.89
C LYS A 76 2.91 11.71 12.69
N ARG A 77 2.67 12.17 11.45
CA ARG A 77 2.56 13.61 11.13
C ARG A 77 1.41 14.29 11.87
N ASN A 78 0.28 13.61 12.05
CA ASN A 78 -0.87 14.19 12.73
C ASN A 78 -0.81 14.04 14.27
N HIS A 79 -0.14 13.01 14.79
CA HIS A 79 0.21 12.93 16.22
C HIS A 79 1.10 14.10 16.64
N LEU A 80 2.15 14.41 15.86
CA LEU A 80 3.00 15.57 16.12
C LEU A 80 2.26 16.91 16.08
N LYS A 81 1.13 17.01 15.37
CA LYS A 81 0.29 18.23 15.39
C LYS A 81 -0.52 18.36 16.68
N ALA A 82 -1.00 17.25 17.23
CA ALA A 82 -1.74 17.25 18.50
C ALA A 82 -0.83 17.61 19.69
N ASP A 83 0.44 17.21 19.64
CA ASP A 83 1.41 17.47 20.71
C ASP A 83 2.00 18.89 20.68
N VAL A 84 1.98 19.57 19.52
CA VAL A 84 2.60 20.90 19.34
C VAL A 84 1.60 22.05 19.50
N PHE A 85 0.29 21.80 19.36
CA PHE A 85 -0.76 22.78 19.64
C PHE A 85 -1.88 22.12 20.45
N PRO A 86 -1.75 22.02 21.79
CA PRO A 86 -2.89 21.66 22.62
C PRO A 86 -3.90 22.80 22.51
N ASN A 87 -5.03 22.51 21.85
CA ASN A 87 -6.24 23.34 21.70
C ASN A 87 -6.18 24.72 22.40
N ILE A 88 -6.00 25.78 21.60
CA ILE A 88 -6.42 27.15 21.96
C ILE A 88 -7.85 27.33 21.46
#